data_AF-A0A534VHW1-F1
#
_entry.id   AF-A0A534VHW1-F1
#
_cell.length_a   1.000
_cell.length_b   1.000
_cell.length_c   1.000
_cell.angle_alpha   90.00
_cell.angle_beta   90.00
_cell.angle_gamma   90.00
#
_symmetry.space_group_name_H-M   'P 1'
#
loop_
_entity.id
_entity.type
_entity.pdbx_description
1 polymer ?
#
loop_
_entity_poly.entity_id
_entity_poly.type
_entity_poly.pdbx_seq_one_letter_code
_entity_poly.pdbx_strand_id
1 'polypeptide(L)'
;FTYGSLVATLILMIPVVLSQLACEAFMYIWRIDLNVNSLPIAAAGAGVGVDYGIYHFSRMIDAFDEGRNIEAAVDYATATTGKAIIFTATTMVAGTIFWWFSALKFQAEMGLLLALLMLFNTFGGLVIVPAWVKILNPRFLTERRRGVERVPERLAVG
;
A
#
# COMPACT_ATOMS: atom_id res chain seq x y z
N PHE A 1 -2.82 10.73 -14.09
CA PHE A 1 -2.43 10.88 -12.67
C PHE A 1 -3.61 10.52 -11.78
N THR A 2 -3.69 9.27 -11.32
CA THR A 2 -4.88 8.59 -10.75
C THR A 2 -5.63 9.32 -9.61
N TYR A 3 -4.97 10.23 -8.88
CA TYR A 3 -5.61 11.00 -7.79
C TYR A 3 -5.51 12.52 -7.92
N GLY A 4 -4.82 13.04 -8.94
CA GLY A 4 -4.66 14.49 -9.14
C GLY A 4 -4.02 15.28 -7.97
N SER A 5 -3.48 14.60 -6.94
CA SER A 5 -2.97 15.22 -5.72
C SER A 5 -1.58 14.69 -5.36
N LEU A 6 -0.62 15.61 -5.16
CA LEU A 6 0.73 15.30 -4.69
C LEU A 6 0.71 14.66 -3.29
N VAL A 7 -0.25 15.06 -2.45
CA VAL A 7 -0.38 14.57 -1.07
C VAL A 7 -0.76 13.08 -1.06
N ALA A 8 -1.65 12.65 -1.95
CA ALA A 8 -2.01 11.25 -2.10
C ALA A 8 -0.78 10.40 -2.48
N THR A 9 0.03 10.88 -3.43
CA THR A 9 1.28 10.21 -3.82
C THR A 9 2.23 10.10 -2.63
N LEU A 10 2.42 11.16 -1.85
CA LEU A 10 3.30 11.13 -0.67
C LEU A 10 2.82 10.12 0.38
N ILE A 11 1.51 10.09 0.67
CA ILE A 11 0.93 9.13 1.63
C ILE A 11 1.22 7.68 1.20
N LEU A 12 1.08 7.39 -0.09
CA LEU A 12 1.31 6.04 -0.65
C LEU A 12 2.80 5.67 -0.73
N MET A 13 3.70 6.65 -0.86
CA MET A 13 5.14 6.42 -0.92
C MET A 13 5.75 6.09 0.46
N ILE A 14 5.22 6.65 1.55
CA ILE A 14 5.73 6.42 2.90
C ILE A 14 5.85 4.92 3.26
N PRO A 15 4.79 4.09 3.16
CA PRO A 15 4.88 2.67 3.51
C PRO A 15 5.88 1.91 2.63
N VAL A 16 6.01 2.29 1.36
CA VAL A 16 6.91 1.63 0.39
C VAL A 16 8.36 1.92 0.74
N VAL A 17 8.68 3.18 1.02
CA VAL A 17 10.02 3.60 1.44
C VAL A 17 10.38 2.95 2.79
N LEU A 18 9.45 2.92 3.74
CA LEU A 18 9.66 2.28 5.04
C LEU A 18 9.90 0.77 4.89
N SER A 19 9.14 0.09 4.03
CA SER A 19 9.30 -1.34 3.76
C SER A 19 10.64 -1.64 3.10
N GLN A 20 11.08 -0.77 2.18
CA GLN A 20 12.38 -0.88 1.54
C GLN A 20 13.52 -0.73 2.54
N LEU A 21 13.49 0.32 3.36
CA LEU A 21 14.49 0.56 4.40
C LEU A 21 14.54 -0.59 5.42
N ALA A 22 13.38 -1.15 5.77
CA ALA A 22 13.30 -2.33 6.64
C ALA A 22 13.94 -3.56 6.00
N CYS A 23 13.76 -3.75 4.69
CA CYS A 23 14.38 -4.84 3.93
C CYS A 23 15.91 -4.68 3.86
N GLU A 24 16.40 -3.47 3.58
CA GLU A 24 17.84 -3.16 3.56
C GLU A 24 18.47 -3.32 4.95
N ALA A 25 17.77 -2.88 6.01
CA ALA A 25 18.21 -3.09 7.38
C ALA A 25 18.28 -4.58 7.73
N PHE A 26 17.31 -5.37 7.27
CA PHE A 26 17.33 -6.83 7.43
C PHE A 26 18.53 -7.46 6.72
N MET A 27 18.81 -7.06 5.47
CA MET A 27 19.98 -7.52 4.73
C MET A 27 21.29 -7.23 5.48
N TYR A 28 21.42 -6.03 6.05
CA TYR A 28 22.58 -5.65 6.85
C TYR A 28 22.74 -6.56 8.09
N ILE A 29 21.65 -6.82 8.82
CA ILE A 29 21.67 -7.67 10.01
C ILE A 29 22.00 -9.13 9.66
N TRP A 30 21.47 -9.63 8.55
CA TRP A 30 21.65 -11.03 8.09
C TRP A 30 22.89 -11.24 7.21
N ARG A 31 23.71 -10.19 7.01
CA ARG A 31 24.92 -10.23 6.17
C ARG A 31 24.65 -10.72 4.73
N ILE A 32 23.52 -10.30 4.17
CA ILE A 32 23.19 -10.51 2.76
C ILE A 32 23.78 -9.35 1.98
N ASP A 33 24.64 -9.65 1.01
CA ASP A 33 25.32 -8.61 0.22
C ASP A 33 24.34 -7.86 -0.70
N LEU A 34 24.40 -6.53 -0.64
CA LEU A 34 23.68 -5.64 -1.55
C LEU A 34 24.45 -5.58 -2.88
N ASN A 35 23.94 -6.28 -3.89
CA ASN A 35 24.64 -6.46 -5.17
C ASN A 35 23.67 -6.38 -6.35
N VAL A 36 24.18 -6.56 -7.57
CA VAL A 36 23.38 -6.49 -8.80
C VAL A 36 22.18 -7.43 -8.81
N ASN A 37 22.21 -8.50 -8.02
CA ASN A 37 21.14 -9.48 -7.96
C ASN A 37 20.03 -9.12 -6.95
N SER A 38 20.28 -8.22 -5.99
CA SER A 38 19.24 -7.73 -5.06
C SER A 38 18.43 -6.56 -5.63
N LEU A 39 18.96 -5.87 -6.65
CA LEU A 39 18.28 -4.74 -7.32
C LEU A 39 16.91 -5.10 -7.92
N PRO A 40 16.72 -6.25 -8.60
CA PRO A 40 15.41 -6.64 -9.10
C PRO A 40 14.37 -6.82 -7.98
N ILE A 41 14.78 -7.26 -6.79
CA ILE A 41 13.87 -7.43 -5.64
C ILE A 41 13.46 -6.10 -5.08
N ALA A 42 14.40 -5.18 -4.93
CA ALA A 42 14.11 -3.80 -4.55
C ALA A 42 13.08 -3.17 -5.51
N ALA A 43 13.27 -3.35 -6.82
CA ALA A 43 12.35 -2.84 -7.84
C ALA A 43 10.97 -3.53 -7.81
N ALA A 44 10.94 -4.87 -7.77
CA ALA A 44 9.71 -5.66 -7.66
C ALA A 44 8.95 -5.29 -6.39
N GLY A 45 9.69 -5.07 -5.32
CA GLY A 45 9.15 -4.72 -4.03
C GLY A 45 8.50 -3.35 -3.97
N ALA A 46 9.12 -2.35 -4.60
CA ALA A 46 8.51 -1.04 -4.76
C ALA A 46 7.19 -1.13 -5.56
N GLY A 47 7.16 -1.94 -6.63
CA GLY A 47 5.96 -2.15 -7.44
C GLY A 47 4.82 -2.80 -6.65
N VAL A 48 5.04 -4.01 -6.12
CA VAL A 48 4.03 -4.77 -5.35
C VAL A 48 3.57 -3.98 -4.11
N GLY A 49 4.46 -3.20 -3.51
CA GLY A 49 4.15 -2.45 -2.31
C GLY A 49 3.16 -1.32 -2.49
N VAL A 50 3.33 -0.58 -3.58
CA VAL A 50 2.44 0.52 -3.95
C VAL A 50 1.02 0.01 -4.21
N ASP A 51 0.87 -1.18 -4.81
CA ASP A 51 -0.42 -1.72 -5.24
C ASP A 51 -1.39 -1.94 -4.08
N TYR A 52 -0.94 -2.50 -2.94
CA TYR A 52 -1.80 -2.70 -1.77
C TYR A 52 -2.26 -1.37 -1.17
N GLY A 53 -1.36 -0.39 -1.09
CA GLY A 53 -1.67 0.95 -0.62
C GLY A 53 -2.69 1.62 -1.54
N ILE A 54 -2.48 1.57 -2.86
CA ILE A 54 -3.40 2.12 -3.87
C ILE A 54 -4.77 1.46 -3.78
N TYR A 55 -4.84 0.13 -3.74
CA TYR A 55 -6.11 -0.58 -3.72
C TYR A 55 -6.93 -0.22 -2.47
N HIS A 56 -6.28 -0.25 -1.30
CA HIS A 56 -6.93 0.10 -0.03
C HIS A 56 -7.37 1.58 -0.01
N PHE A 57 -6.49 2.48 -0.47
CA PHE A 57 -6.74 3.92 -0.52
C PHE A 57 -7.82 4.32 -1.52
N SER A 58 -7.84 3.71 -2.70
CA SER A 58 -8.96 3.86 -3.65
C SER A 58 -10.29 3.51 -2.97
N ARG A 59 -10.33 2.44 -2.18
CA ARG A 59 -11.58 2.06 -1.53
C ARG A 59 -12.01 2.99 -0.40
N MET A 60 -11.05 3.58 0.31
CA MET A 60 -11.34 4.68 1.25
C MET A 60 -11.93 5.88 0.51
N ILE A 61 -11.36 6.21 -0.64
CA ILE A 61 -11.82 7.31 -1.49
C ILE A 61 -13.25 7.06 -2.00
N ASP A 62 -13.55 5.87 -2.51
CA ASP A 62 -14.90 5.52 -2.97
C ASP A 62 -15.91 5.65 -1.82
N ALA A 63 -15.56 5.13 -0.64
CA ALA A 63 -16.41 5.18 0.54
C ALA A 63 -16.66 6.61 1.00
N PHE A 64 -15.66 7.49 0.87
CA PHE A 64 -15.79 8.91 1.14
C PHE A 64 -16.67 9.62 0.11
N ASP A 65 -16.55 9.28 -1.18
CA ASP A 65 -17.40 9.81 -2.25
C ASP A 65 -18.88 9.37 -2.08
N GLU A 66 -19.13 8.20 -1.48
CA GLU A 66 -20.46 7.74 -1.06
C GLU A 66 -21.07 8.57 0.12
N GLY A 67 -20.37 9.61 0.59
CA GLY A 67 -20.85 10.53 1.62
C GLY A 67 -20.44 10.15 3.05
N ARG A 68 -19.61 9.12 3.23
CA ARG A 68 -19.09 8.74 4.55
C ARG A 68 -18.05 9.76 5.04
N ASN A 69 -17.96 9.96 6.35
CA ASN A 69 -16.84 10.70 6.93
C ASN A 69 -15.54 9.87 6.82
N ILE A 70 -14.38 10.52 7.01
CA ILE A 70 -13.07 9.86 6.83
C ILE A 70 -12.90 8.63 7.71
N GLU A 71 -13.36 8.69 8.96
CA GLU A 71 -13.29 7.55 9.89
C GLU A 71 -14.12 6.36 9.38
N ALA A 72 -15.39 6.58 9.03
CA ALA A 72 -16.24 5.52 8.51
C ALA A 72 -15.79 5.03 7.12
N ALA A 73 -15.15 5.88 6.32
CA ALA A 73 -14.56 5.49 5.04
C ALA A 73 -13.37 4.54 5.23
N VAL A 74 -12.50 4.81 6.19
CA VAL A 74 -11.40 3.92 6.57
C VAL A 74 -11.92 2.59 7.11
N ASP A 75 -12.90 2.63 8.01
CA ASP A 75 -13.46 1.43 8.62
C ASP A 75 -14.17 0.56 7.56
N TYR A 76 -14.92 1.20 6.65
CA TYR A 76 -15.55 0.53 5.51
C TYR A 76 -14.53 -0.09 4.55
N ALA A 77 -13.49 0.64 4.17
CA ALA A 77 -12.44 0.13 3.30
C ALA A 77 -11.73 -1.07 3.94
N THR A 78 -11.47 -1.01 5.25
CA THR A 78 -10.83 -2.10 6.01
C THR A 78 -11.72 -3.33 6.07
N ALA A 79 -13.01 -3.16 6.35
CA ALA A 79 -13.97 -4.25 6.40
C ALA A 79 -14.16 -4.96 5.04
N THR A 80 -14.06 -4.22 3.94
CA THR A 80 -14.31 -4.75 2.58
C THR A 80 -13.06 -5.29 1.90
N THR A 81 -11.95 -4.57 1.97
CA THR A 81 -10.71 -4.92 1.23
C THR A 81 -9.66 -5.61 2.10
N GLY A 82 -9.70 -5.44 3.42
CA GLY A 82 -8.66 -5.94 4.33
C GLY A 82 -8.45 -7.46 4.22
N LYS A 83 -9.54 -8.24 4.21
CA LYS A 83 -9.46 -9.69 4.05
C LYS A 83 -8.89 -10.11 2.69
N ALA A 84 -9.27 -9.41 1.62
CA ALA A 84 -8.77 -9.69 0.27
C ALA A 84 -7.27 -9.39 0.14
N ILE A 85 -6.81 -8.29 0.73
CA ILE A 85 -5.40 -7.91 0.77
C ILE A 85 -4.59 -8.94 1.57
N ILE A 86 -5.05 -9.32 2.77
CA ILE A 86 -4.36 -10.33 3.59
C ILE A 86 -4.31 -11.68 2.87
N PHE A 87 -5.40 -12.08 2.19
CA PHE A 87 -5.45 -13.33 1.45
C PHE A 87 -4.44 -13.36 0.29
N THR A 88 -4.38 -12.30 -0.51
CA THR A 88 -3.41 -12.18 -1.61
C THR A 88 -1.98 -12.12 -1.09
N ALA A 89 -1.71 -11.32 -0.06
CA ALA A 89 -0.41 -11.25 0.59
C ALA A 89 0.05 -12.61 1.14
N THR A 90 -0.84 -13.33 1.82
CA THR A 90 -0.54 -14.66 2.37
C THR A 90 -0.20 -15.65 1.25
N THR A 91 -0.95 -15.61 0.14
CA THR A 91 -0.71 -16.49 -1.01
C THR A 91 0.64 -16.18 -1.67
N MET A 92 0.98 -14.90 -1.83
CA MET A 92 2.26 -14.47 -2.41
C MET A 92 3.46 -14.82 -1.52
N VAL A 93 3.33 -14.61 -0.21
CA VAL A 93 4.34 -15.01 0.79
C VAL A 93 4.50 -16.52 0.81
N ALA A 94 3.39 -17.27 0.81
CA ALA A 94 3.43 -18.73 0.74
C ALA A 94 4.11 -19.22 -0.55
N GLY A 95 3.88 -18.56 -1.69
CA GLY A 95 4.53 -18.91 -2.96
C GLY A 95 6.04 -18.66 -2.97
N THR A 96 6.50 -17.60 -2.32
CA THR A 96 7.91 -17.17 -2.33
C THR A 96 8.73 -17.81 -1.21
N ILE A 97 8.14 -18.10 -0.06
CA ILE A 97 8.87 -18.66 1.09
C ILE A 97 9.44 -20.05 0.81
N PHE A 98 8.85 -20.82 -0.11
CA PHE A 98 9.40 -22.12 -0.51
C PHE A 98 10.78 -22.02 -1.16
N TRP A 99 11.14 -20.88 -1.73
CA TRP A 99 12.47 -20.66 -2.30
C TRP A 99 13.57 -20.71 -1.25
N TRP A 100 13.23 -20.46 0.01
CA TRP A 100 14.15 -20.59 1.15
C TRP A 100 14.77 -22.00 1.25
N PHE A 101 14.06 -23.04 0.80
CA PHE A 101 14.55 -24.41 0.81
C PHE A 101 15.49 -24.74 -0.38
N SER A 102 15.74 -23.78 -1.28
CA SER A 102 16.63 -24.00 -2.41
C SER A 102 18.07 -24.21 -1.95
N ALA A 103 18.77 -25.17 -2.58
CA ALA A 103 20.19 -25.38 -2.38
C ALA A 103 21.03 -24.19 -2.90
N LEU A 104 20.47 -23.38 -3.78
CA LEU A 104 21.11 -22.18 -4.30
C LEU A 104 20.90 -21.02 -3.31
N LYS A 105 21.96 -20.65 -2.57
CA LYS A 105 21.95 -19.55 -1.58
C LYS A 105 21.29 -18.28 -2.11
N PHE A 106 21.63 -17.89 -3.33
CA PHE A 106 21.04 -16.72 -3.98
C PHE A 106 19.51 -16.80 -4.03
N GLN A 107 18.96 -17.91 -4.51
CA GLN A 107 17.51 -18.10 -4.62
C GLN A 107 16.83 -18.11 -3.24
N ALA A 108 17.46 -18.72 -2.24
CA ALA A 108 16.95 -18.74 -0.87
C ALA A 108 16.88 -17.33 -0.27
N GLU A 109 17.96 -16.54 -0.37
CA GLU A 109 18.00 -15.16 0.10
C GLU A 109 16.95 -14.30 -0.61
N MET A 110 16.84 -14.41 -1.93
CA MET A 110 15.88 -13.66 -2.72
C MET A 110 14.42 -13.97 -2.32
N GLY A 111 14.11 -15.25 -2.09
CA GLY A 111 12.78 -15.67 -1.62
C GLY A 111 12.42 -15.08 -0.26
N LEU A 112 13.37 -15.07 0.67
CA LEU A 112 13.18 -14.48 2.00
C LEU A 112 12.97 -12.96 1.92
N LEU A 113 13.78 -12.25 1.15
CA LEU A 113 13.65 -10.79 0.99
C LEU A 113 12.31 -10.40 0.36
N LEU A 114 11.86 -11.12 -0.67
CA LEU A 114 10.55 -10.90 -1.28
C LEU A 114 9.41 -11.13 -0.28
N ALA A 115 9.47 -12.22 0.50
CA ALA A 115 8.47 -12.51 1.51
C ALA A 115 8.39 -11.40 2.58
N LEU A 116 9.54 -10.97 3.11
CA LEU A 116 9.60 -9.89 4.10
C LEU A 116 9.05 -8.57 3.56
N LEU A 117 9.45 -8.24 2.34
CA LEU A 117 9.05 -7.00 1.72
C LEU A 117 7.54 -6.97 1.42
N MET A 118 6.97 -8.09 0.99
CA MET A 118 5.52 -8.24 0.84
C MET A 118 4.78 -8.03 2.16
N LEU A 119 5.28 -8.63 3.25
CA LEU A 119 4.70 -8.48 4.58
C LEU A 119 4.72 -7.02 5.05
N PHE A 120 5.86 -6.34 4.93
CA PHE A 120 5.97 -4.93 5.33
C PHE A 120 5.07 -4.02 4.49
N ASN A 121 4.99 -4.27 3.19
CA ASN A 121 4.12 -3.48 2.33
C ASN A 121 2.64 -3.71 2.60
N THR A 122 2.22 -4.96 2.83
CA THR A 122 0.85 -5.26 3.24
C THR A 122 0.51 -4.58 4.55
N PHE A 123 1.42 -4.64 5.52
CA PHE A 123 1.27 -3.93 6.79
C PHE A 123 1.18 -2.40 6.57
N GLY A 124 2.05 -1.84 5.75
CA GLY A 124 2.05 -0.42 5.41
C GLY A 124 0.76 0.02 4.73
N GLY A 125 0.25 -0.77 3.78
CA GLY A 125 -1.01 -0.50 3.09
C GLY A 125 -2.23 -0.55 4.02
N LEU A 126 -2.29 -1.52 4.94
CA LEU A 126 -3.46 -1.72 5.82
C LEU A 126 -3.41 -0.89 7.10
N VAL A 127 -2.24 -0.44 7.54
CA VAL A 127 -2.08 0.26 8.82
C VAL A 127 -1.58 1.69 8.61
N ILE A 128 -0.47 1.85 7.89
CA ILE A 128 0.21 3.15 7.76
C ILE A 128 -0.60 4.09 6.86
N VAL A 129 -1.09 3.62 5.71
CA VAL A 129 -1.92 4.45 4.80
C VAL A 129 -3.17 5.00 5.50
N PRO A 130 -4.06 4.18 6.09
CA PRO A 130 -5.26 4.72 6.73
C PRO A 130 -4.94 5.61 7.94
N ALA A 131 -3.87 5.33 8.68
CA ALA A 131 -3.41 6.19 9.76
C ALA A 131 -3.03 7.59 9.24
N TRP A 132 -2.24 7.67 8.16
CA TRP A 132 -1.89 8.96 7.55
C TRP A 132 -3.08 9.69 6.99
N VAL A 133 -4.06 9.00 6.40
CA VAL A 133 -5.29 9.62 5.92
C VAL A 133 -6.10 10.23 7.08
N LYS A 134 -6.22 9.53 8.21
CA LYS A 134 -6.88 10.05 9.43
C LYS A 134 -6.16 11.26 10.01
N ILE A 135 -4.82 11.23 10.07
CA ILE A 135 -4.00 12.30 10.67
C ILE A 135 -3.97 13.55 9.77
N LEU A 136 -3.72 13.38 8.48
CA LEU A 136 -3.49 14.50 7.57
C LEU A 136 -4.80 15.16 7.10
N ASN A 137 -5.93 14.43 7.15
CA ASN A 137 -7.23 14.84 6.61
C ASN A 137 -7.06 15.62 5.29
N PRO A 138 -6.54 14.96 4.25
CA PRO A 138 -5.91 15.67 3.16
C PRO A 138 -6.93 16.50 2.38
N ARG A 139 -6.58 17.77 2.12
CA ARG A 139 -7.48 18.79 1.54
C ARG A 139 -8.14 18.36 0.23
N PHE A 140 -7.47 17.53 -0.57
CA PHE A 140 -8.04 17.06 -1.84
C PHE A 140 -9.32 16.23 -1.62
N LEU A 141 -9.46 15.49 -0.49
CA LEU A 141 -10.70 14.81 -0.14
C LEU A 141 -11.80 15.84 0.16
N THR A 142 -11.49 16.87 0.93
CA THR A 142 -12.44 17.95 1.26
C THR A 142 -12.90 18.72 0.02
N GLU A 143 -11.99 19.04 -0.89
CA GLU A 143 -12.30 19.71 -2.16
C GLU A 143 -13.18 18.84 -3.05
N ARG A 144 -12.94 17.53 -3.06
CA ARG A 144 -13.74 16.56 -3.81
C ARG A 144 -15.18 16.49 -3.31
N ARG A 145 -15.38 16.47 -1.97
CA ARG A 145 -16.72 16.54 -1.36
C ARG A 145 -17.48 17.81 -1.76
N ARG A 146 -16.81 18.97 -1.73
CA ARG A 146 -17.39 20.25 -2.18
C ARG A 146 -17.72 20.27 -3.68
N GLY A 147 -17.07 19.45 -4.49
CA GLY A 147 -17.38 19.27 -5.90
C GLY A 147 -18.67 18.47 -6.07
N VAL A 148 -18.80 17.34 -5.37
CA VAL A 148 -19.98 16.47 -5.42
C VAL A 148 -21.24 17.17 -4.90
N GLU A 149 -21.17 17.89 -3.78
CA GLU A 149 -22.32 18.66 -3.23
C GLU A 149 -22.80 19.79 -4.16
N ARG A 150 -21.94 20.31 -5.05
CA ARG A 150 -22.30 21.39 -5.99
C ARG A 150 -22.98 20.91 -7.28
N VAL A 151 -22.92 19.61 -7.60
CA VAL A 151 -23.59 19.02 -8.76
C VAL A 151 -25.11 18.87 -8.59
N PRO A 152 -25.67 18.39 -7.46
CA PRO A 152 -27.12 18.22 -7.32
C PRO A 152 -27.89 19.54 -7.42
N GLU A 153 -27.31 20.66 -7.00
CA GLU A 153 -27.95 21.98 -7.01
C GLU A 153 -28.11 22.55 -8.44
N ARG A 154 -27.25 22.13 -9.39
CA ARG A 154 -27.33 22.57 -10.80
C ARG A 154 -28.33 21.78 -11.64
N LEU A 155 -28.72 20.58 -11.19
CA LEU A 155 -29.71 19.73 -11.88
C LEU A 155 -31.14 19.93 -11.36
N ALA A 156 -31.32 20.63 -10.23
CA ALA A 156 -32.63 20.97 -9.68
C ALA A 156 -33.19 22.32 -10.20
N VAL A 157 -32.45 23.01 -11.08
CA VAL A 157 -32.78 24.38 -11.57
C VAL A 157 -32.87 24.43 -13.11
N GLY A 158 -33.13 23.29 -13.76
CA GLY A 158 -33.41 23.22 -15.20
C GLY A 158 -34.72 22.50 -15.46
#